data_AF-A0A9E0RWL9-F1
#
_entry.id   AF-A0A9E0RWL9-F1
#
_cell.length_a   1.000
_cell.length_b   1.000
_cell.length_c   1.000
_cell.angle_alpha   90.00
_cell.angle_beta   90.00
_cell.angle_gamma   90.00
#
_symmetry.space_group_name_H-M   'P 1'
#
loop_
_entity.id
_entity.type
_entity.pdbx_description
1 polymer ?
#
loop_
_entity_poly.entity_id
_entity_poly.type
_entity_poly.pdbx_seq_one_letter_code
_entity_poly.pdbx_strand_id
1 'polypeptide(L)'
;MVHSHDTADADRIESADGGIVATIGRILRLLARPELSKWRPVMGIAVVLTLAAAVLEVMSPIIFGEAINAVAGVGEGTLGVHAAVLGIALAIGLRFIAAALPQFRDILFSPVSQDAQRLASVDAFGHAQRLSLGFHQTRRTGALNRTI
;
A
#
# COMPACT_ATOMS: atom_id res chain seq x y z
N MET A 1 48.30 26.46 -18.52
CA MET A 1 48.19 25.00 -18.34
C MET A 1 47.07 24.72 -17.36
N VAL A 2 45.85 24.54 -17.85
CA VAL A 2 44.71 24.00 -17.07
C VAL A 2 43.94 23.13 -18.05
N HIS A 3 44.09 21.81 -17.95
CA HIS A 3 43.20 20.86 -18.60
C HIS A 3 41.98 20.69 -17.72
N SER A 4 40.86 21.27 -18.12
CA SER A 4 39.54 20.92 -17.60
C SER A 4 39.20 19.53 -18.14
N HIS A 5 39.37 18.50 -17.31
CA HIS A 5 38.78 17.19 -17.58
C HIS A 5 37.26 17.32 -17.52
N ASP A 6 36.63 17.30 -18.68
CA ASP A 6 35.20 17.02 -18.85
C ASP A 6 34.98 15.54 -18.51
N THR A 7 34.70 15.24 -17.24
CA THR A 7 34.21 13.92 -16.86
C THR A 7 32.75 13.86 -17.27
N ALA A 8 32.52 13.50 -18.54
CA ALA A 8 31.26 12.95 -18.97
C ALA A 8 30.86 11.87 -17.96
N ASP A 9 29.78 12.16 -17.23
CA ASP A 9 29.14 11.32 -16.23
C ASP A 9 28.68 10.01 -16.89
N ALA A 10 29.61 9.06 -16.99
CA ALA A 10 29.41 7.73 -17.56
C ALA A 10 28.68 6.78 -16.59
N ASP A 11 28.22 7.29 -15.45
CA ASP A 11 27.49 6.54 -14.42
C ASP A 11 26.04 7.02 -14.28
N ARG A 12 25.43 7.49 -15.39
CA ARG A 12 23.97 7.43 -15.51
C ARG A 12 23.60 5.95 -15.48
N ILE A 13 23.14 5.52 -14.31
CA ILE A 13 22.26 4.36 -14.20
C ILE A 13 21.18 4.60 -15.24
N GLU A 14 21.25 3.85 -16.35
CA GLU A 14 20.16 3.73 -17.30
C GLU A 14 18.97 3.31 -16.44
N SER A 15 18.13 4.29 -16.11
CA SER A 15 16.95 4.07 -15.30
C SER A 15 16.19 3.02 -16.07
N ALA A 16 16.09 1.82 -15.51
CA ALA A 16 15.39 0.75 -16.17
C ALA A 16 14.01 1.30 -16.55
N ASP A 17 13.73 1.39 -17.85
CA ASP A 17 12.47 1.87 -18.45
C ASP A 17 11.25 0.98 -18.09
N GLY A 18 11.34 0.24 -16.99
CA GLY A 18 10.20 -0.41 -16.35
C GLY A 18 9.40 0.64 -15.60
N GLY A 19 8.50 1.33 -16.30
CA GLY A 19 7.54 2.24 -15.69
C GLY A 19 6.81 1.62 -14.48
N ILE A 20 6.25 2.46 -13.61
CA ILE A 20 5.59 2.05 -12.34
C ILE A 20 4.63 0.87 -12.55
N VAL A 21 3.87 0.87 -13.64
CA VAL A 21 2.93 -0.20 -14.01
C VAL A 21 3.64 -1.54 -14.20
N ALA A 22 4.79 -1.57 -14.88
CA ALA A 22 5.56 -2.79 -15.06
C ALA A 22 6.08 -3.33 -13.72
N THR A 23 6.50 -2.44 -12.82
CA THR A 23 6.96 -2.80 -11.47
C THR A 23 5.82 -3.34 -10.60
N ILE A 24 4.65 -2.71 -10.61
CA ILE A 24 3.45 -3.23 -9.95
C ILE A 24 3.12 -4.62 -10.51
N GLY A 25 3.18 -4.82 -11.83
CA GLY A 25 2.98 -6.13 -12.45
C GLY A 25 3.97 -7.19 -11.96
N ARG A 26 5.25 -6.83 -11.75
CA ARG A 26 6.26 -7.73 -11.17
C ARG A 26 5.95 -8.07 -9.72
N ILE A 27 5.53 -7.10 -8.90
CA ILE A 27 5.14 -7.33 -7.50
C ILE A 27 3.90 -8.24 -7.43
N LEU A 28 2.89 -8.01 -8.26
CA LEU A 28 1.71 -8.86 -8.31
C LEU A 28 2.06 -10.30 -8.72
N ARG A 29 2.95 -10.47 -9.71
CA ARG A 29 3.47 -11.80 -10.09
C ARG A 29 4.30 -12.43 -8.97
N LEU A 30 5.07 -11.65 -8.22
CA LEU A 30 5.81 -12.13 -7.05
C LEU A 30 4.85 -12.63 -5.96
N LEU A 31 3.80 -11.86 -5.64
CA LEU A 31 2.78 -12.26 -4.66
C LEU A 31 1.97 -13.48 -5.10
N ALA A 32 1.82 -13.72 -6.41
CA ALA A 32 1.14 -14.88 -6.97
C ALA A 32 1.99 -16.17 -6.96
N ARG A 33 3.25 -16.10 -6.54
CA ARG A 33 4.15 -17.26 -6.52
C ARG A 33 3.72 -18.33 -5.50
N PRO A 34 3.98 -19.62 -5.77
CA PRO A 34 3.53 -20.72 -4.91
C PRO A 34 4.11 -20.69 -3.49
N GLU A 35 5.31 -20.12 -3.31
CA GLU A 35 5.97 -19.95 -2.01
C GLU A 35 5.17 -19.05 -1.06
N LEU A 36 4.34 -18.16 -1.61
CA LEU A 36 3.45 -17.26 -0.86
C LEU A 36 2.00 -17.76 -0.81
N SER A 37 1.72 -18.97 -1.28
CA SER A 37 0.36 -19.51 -1.35
C SER A 37 -0.36 -19.59 0.02
N LYS A 38 0.40 -19.82 1.10
CA LYS A 38 -0.10 -19.80 2.48
C LYS A 38 -0.74 -18.46 2.89
N TRP A 39 -0.34 -17.36 2.26
CA TRP A 39 -0.83 -16.01 2.55
C TRP A 39 -2.03 -15.57 1.70
N ARG A 40 -2.41 -16.33 0.67
CA ARG A 40 -3.57 -16.02 -0.19
C ARG A 40 -4.88 -15.73 0.57
N PRO A 41 -5.27 -16.48 1.62
CA PRO A 41 -6.48 -16.13 2.37
C PRO A 41 -6.36 -14.78 3.09
N VAL A 42 -5.18 -14.47 3.64
CA VAL A 42 -4.91 -13.18 4.30
C VAL A 42 -4.97 -12.03 3.31
N MET A 43 -4.40 -12.20 2.11
CA MET A 43 -4.52 -11.23 1.01
C MET A 43 -5.99 -11.01 0.62
N GLY A 44 -6.79 -12.09 0.55
CA GLY A 44 -8.23 -12.00 0.28
C GLY A 44 -8.97 -11.20 1.36
N ILE A 45 -8.70 -11.49 2.64
CA ILE A 45 -9.26 -10.73 3.77
C ILE A 45 -8.85 -9.26 3.69
N ALA A 46 -7.58 -8.96 3.38
CA ALA A 46 -7.08 -7.60 3.23
C ALA A 46 -7.84 -6.81 2.14
N VAL A 47 -8.17 -7.45 1.01
CA VAL A 47 -9.00 -6.86 -0.04
C VAL A 47 -10.42 -6.62 0.46
N VAL A 48 -11.04 -7.59 1.14
CA VAL A 48 -12.39 -7.44 1.71
C VAL A 48 -12.45 -6.30 2.73
N LEU A 49 -11.48 -6.20 3.64
CA LEU A 49 -11.39 -5.09 4.60
C LEU A 49 -11.25 -3.74 3.91
N THR A 50 -10.46 -3.67 2.83
CA THR A 50 -10.30 -2.44 2.04
C THR A 50 -11.61 -2.02 1.37
N LEU A 51 -12.33 -2.97 0.77
CA LEU A 51 -13.61 -2.70 0.12
C LEU A 51 -14.68 -2.31 1.15
N ALA A 52 -14.73 -2.99 2.30
CA ALA A 52 -15.64 -2.64 3.39
C ALA A 52 -15.37 -1.22 3.91
N ALA A 53 -14.11 -0.85 4.11
CA ALA A 53 -13.73 0.51 4.51
C ALA A 53 -14.21 1.55 3.49
N ALA A 54 -13.98 1.32 2.19
CA ALA A 54 -14.42 2.21 1.12
C ALA A 54 -15.94 2.38 1.09
N VAL A 55 -16.71 1.31 1.29
CA VAL A 55 -18.18 1.41 1.39
C VAL A 55 -18.59 2.26 2.59
N LEU A 56 -18.00 2.03 3.78
CA LEU A 56 -18.34 2.81 4.97
C LEU A 56 -17.97 4.29 4.84
N GLU A 57 -16.88 4.62 4.14
CA GLU A 57 -16.51 6.02 3.84
C GLU A 57 -17.55 6.74 2.99
N VAL A 58 -18.18 6.04 2.04
CA VAL A 58 -19.26 6.59 1.20
C VAL A 58 -20.58 6.66 1.96
N MET A 59 -20.88 5.66 2.80
CA MET A 59 -22.13 5.61 3.56
C MET A 59 -22.21 6.66 4.69
N SER A 60 -21.09 6.95 5.35
CA SER A 60 -21.04 7.92 6.46
C SER A 60 -21.62 9.30 6.11
N PRO A 61 -21.18 10.00 5.04
CA PRO A 61 -21.73 11.32 4.69
C PRO A 61 -23.18 11.27 4.21
N ILE A 62 -23.62 10.14 3.61
CA ILE A 62 -25.03 9.97 3.20
C ILE A 62 -25.93 9.98 4.44
N ILE A 63 -25.62 9.14 5.43
CA ILE A 63 -26.38 9.07 6.70
C ILE A 63 -26.32 10.41 7.44
N PHE A 64 -25.15 11.08 7.43
CA PHE A 64 -25.01 12.39 8.04
C PHE A 64 -25.91 13.45 7.38
N GLY A 65 -25.98 13.46 6.04
CA GLY A 65 -26.87 14.34 5.28
C GLY A 65 -28.35 14.08 5.57
N GLU A 66 -28.76 12.81 5.61
CA GLU A 66 -30.11 12.40 5.98
C GLU A 66 -30.47 12.86 7.40
N ALA A 67 -29.54 12.75 8.34
CA ALA A 67 -29.72 13.20 9.71
C ALA A 67 -29.93 14.73 9.80
N ILE A 68 -29.18 15.52 9.03
CA ILE A 68 -29.38 16.98 8.95
C ILE A 68 -30.75 17.32 8.35
N ASN A 69 -31.11 16.64 7.25
CA ASN A 69 -32.40 16.86 6.59
C ASN A 69 -33.59 16.55 7.50
N ALA A 70 -33.48 15.56 8.39
CA ALA A 70 -34.52 15.20 9.35
C ALA A 70 -34.86 16.33 10.33
N VAL A 71 -33.90 17.20 10.66
CA VAL A 71 -34.12 18.39 11.51
C VAL A 71 -34.55 19.59 10.68
N ALA A 72 -34.09 19.70 9.43
CA ALA A 72 -34.45 20.82 8.55
C ALA A 72 -35.89 20.74 8.01
N GLY A 73 -36.43 19.53 7.79
CA GLY A 73 -37.73 19.30 7.14
C GLY A 73 -38.93 19.06 8.07
N VAL A 74 -38.70 18.69 9.33
CA VAL A 74 -39.76 18.38 10.30
C VAL A 74 -39.85 19.52 11.30
N GLY A 75 -40.86 20.39 11.15
CA GLY A 75 -41.08 21.51 12.07
C GLY A 75 -41.06 21.06 13.53
N GLU A 76 -40.24 21.72 14.34
CA GLU A 76 -40.07 21.71 15.81
C GLU A 76 -40.62 20.48 16.60
N GLY A 77 -40.44 19.28 16.06
CA GLY A 77 -40.90 18.03 16.67
C GLY A 77 -39.75 17.34 17.38
N THR A 78 -39.94 16.98 18.66
CA THR A 78 -38.94 16.24 19.44
C THR A 78 -38.45 14.98 18.72
N LEU A 79 -39.32 14.30 17.97
CA LEU A 79 -38.99 13.09 17.21
C LEU A 79 -37.93 13.30 16.13
N GLY A 80 -37.94 14.44 15.42
CA GLY A 80 -36.96 14.75 14.36
C GLY A 80 -35.56 15.00 14.94
N VAL A 81 -35.48 15.64 16.10
CA VAL A 81 -34.22 15.87 16.82
C VAL A 81 -33.60 14.55 17.29
N HIS A 82 -34.39 13.63 17.84
CA HIS A 82 -33.87 12.32 18.27
C HIS A 82 -33.34 11.50 17.10
N ALA A 83 -34.07 11.46 15.97
CA ALA A 83 -33.63 10.75 14.77
C ALA A 83 -32.31 11.31 14.22
N ALA A 84 -32.15 12.64 14.21
CA ALA A 84 -30.93 13.28 13.76
C ALA A 84 -29.73 13.03 14.69
N VAL A 85 -29.92 13.09 16.00
CA VAL A 85 -28.83 12.77 16.96
C VAL A 85 -28.35 11.34 16.76
N LEU A 86 -29.28 10.38 16.61
CA LEU A 86 -28.93 8.98 16.33
C LEU A 86 -28.23 8.82 14.97
N GLY A 87 -28.73 9.50 13.93
CA GLY A 87 -28.13 9.47 12.60
C GLY A 87 -26.71 10.05 12.57
N ILE A 88 -26.49 11.18 13.25
CA ILE A 88 -25.16 11.79 13.39
C ILE A 88 -24.22 10.86 14.17
N ALA A 89 -24.67 10.31 15.29
CA ALA A 89 -23.87 9.37 16.08
C ALA A 89 -23.48 8.13 15.25
N LEU A 90 -24.43 7.58 14.47
CA LEU A 90 -24.18 6.47 13.56
C LEU A 90 -23.18 6.85 12.47
N ALA A 91 -23.33 8.01 11.82
CA ALA A 91 -22.43 8.48 10.78
C ALA A 91 -20.98 8.65 11.29
N ILE A 92 -20.82 9.17 12.50
CA ILE A 92 -19.50 9.29 13.15
C ILE A 92 -18.94 7.90 13.48
N GLY A 93 -19.75 7.00 14.02
CA GLY A 93 -19.36 5.62 14.29
C GLY A 93 -18.89 4.89 13.03
N LEU A 94 -19.61 5.02 11.91
CA LEU A 94 -19.20 4.45 10.63
C LEU A 94 -17.89 5.04 10.14
N ARG A 95 -17.70 6.36 10.25
CA ARG A 95 -16.45 7.03 9.87
C ARG A 95 -15.26 6.51 10.69
N PHE A 96 -15.46 6.28 11.99
CA PHE A 96 -14.43 5.71 12.85
C PHE A 96 -14.08 4.28 12.44
N ILE A 97 -15.08 3.42 12.19
CA ILE A 97 -14.86 2.05 11.74
C ILE A 97 -14.17 2.03 10.36
N ALA A 98 -14.59 2.90 9.44
CA ALA A 98 -13.97 3.03 8.12
C ALA A 98 -12.48 3.36 8.22
N ALA A 99 -12.07 4.21 9.16
CA ALA A 99 -10.67 4.53 9.42
C ALA A 99 -9.90 3.40 10.13
N ALA A 100 -10.57 2.57 10.93
CA ALA A 100 -9.94 1.47 11.67
C ALA A 100 -9.66 0.25 10.79
N LEU A 101 -10.55 -0.08 9.83
CA LEU A 101 -10.43 -1.26 8.96
C LEU A 101 -9.10 -1.33 8.18
N PRO A 102 -8.59 -0.23 7.56
CA PRO A 102 -7.27 -0.23 6.94
C PRO A 102 -6.13 -0.55 7.92
N GLN A 103 -6.24 -0.15 9.18
CA GLN A 103 -5.23 -0.45 10.19
C GLN A 103 -5.16 -1.95 10.48
N PHE A 104 -6.31 -2.62 10.58
CA PHE A 104 -6.37 -4.08 10.72
C PHE A 104 -5.83 -4.80 9.49
N ARG A 105 -6.15 -4.31 8.29
CA ARG A 105 -5.59 -4.82 7.03
C ARG A 105 -4.06 -4.77 7.07
N ASP A 106 -3.49 -3.65 7.48
CA ASP A 106 -2.04 -3.46 7.47
C ASP A 106 -1.34 -4.38 8.48
N ILE A 107 -1.95 -4.60 9.66
CA ILE A 107 -1.47 -5.59 10.64
C ILE A 107 -1.48 -7.01 10.05
N LEU A 108 -2.58 -7.40 9.39
CA LEU A 108 -2.71 -8.70 8.75
C LEU A 108 -1.73 -8.86 7.58
N PHE A 109 -1.45 -7.79 6.83
CA PHE A 109 -0.59 -7.83 5.65
C PHE A 109 0.91 -7.73 5.96
N SER A 110 1.28 -7.24 7.15
CA SER A 110 2.67 -7.15 7.61
C SER A 110 3.51 -8.44 7.40
N PRO A 111 3.08 -9.63 7.84
CA PRO A 111 3.85 -10.85 7.60
C PRO A 111 3.90 -11.26 6.11
N VAL A 112 2.91 -10.88 5.32
CA VAL A 112 2.87 -11.14 3.87
C VAL A 112 3.95 -10.33 3.15
N SER A 113 4.07 -9.04 3.48
CA SER A 113 5.09 -8.17 2.89
C SER A 113 6.50 -8.59 3.30
N GLN A 114 6.70 -8.99 4.55
CA GLN A 114 7.98 -9.51 5.04
C GLN A 114 8.42 -10.78 4.31
N ASP A 115 7.53 -11.76 4.12
CA ASP A 115 7.85 -12.99 3.38
C ASP A 115 8.12 -12.70 1.89
N ALA A 116 7.35 -11.80 1.28
CA ALA A 116 7.57 -11.39 -0.11
C ALA A 116 8.92 -10.67 -0.28
N GLN A 117 9.27 -9.78 0.64
CA GLN A 117 10.57 -9.09 0.65
C GLN A 117 11.70 -10.09 0.85
N ARG A 118 11.57 -11.02 1.81
CA ARG A 118 12.55 -12.09 2.03
C ARG A 118 12.80 -12.88 0.74
N LEU A 119 11.74 -13.27 0.02
CA LEU A 119 11.86 -14.01 -1.24
C LEU A 119 12.56 -13.17 -2.32
N ALA A 120 12.18 -11.91 -2.47
CA ALA A 120 12.80 -10.99 -3.42
C ALA A 120 14.29 -10.78 -3.12
N SER A 121 14.65 -10.61 -1.85
CA SER A 121 16.04 -10.45 -1.40
C SER A 121 16.87 -11.71 -1.65
N VAL A 122 16.31 -12.91 -1.43
CA VAL A 122 16.98 -14.19 -1.74
C VAL A 122 17.25 -14.32 -3.25
N ASP A 123 16.26 -14.00 -4.09
CA ASP A 123 16.42 -14.01 -5.55
C ASP A 123 17.50 -13.01 -5.99
N ALA A 124 17.46 -11.79 -5.46
CA ALA A 124 18.42 -10.73 -5.77
C ALA A 124 19.84 -11.10 -5.33
N PHE A 125 20.01 -11.64 -4.11
CA PHE A 125 21.30 -12.09 -3.60
C PHE A 125 21.86 -13.28 -4.38
N GLY A 126 20.99 -14.23 -4.74
CA GLY A 126 21.36 -15.36 -5.59
C GLY A 126 21.82 -14.91 -6.98
N HIS A 127 21.13 -13.94 -7.58
CA HIS A 127 21.55 -13.34 -8.84
C HIS A 127 22.90 -12.63 -8.71
N ALA A 128 23.06 -11.80 -7.68
CA ALA A 128 24.28 -11.04 -7.43
C ALA A 128 25.53 -11.92 -7.29
N GLN A 129 25.44 -13.06 -6.62
CA GLN A 129 26.57 -14.01 -6.47
C GLN A 129 27.02 -14.65 -7.79
N ARG A 130 26.17 -14.64 -8.82
CA ARG A 130 26.48 -15.22 -10.14
C ARG A 130 27.00 -14.19 -11.14
N LEU A 131 27.16 -12.93 -10.73
CA LEU A 131 27.73 -11.90 -11.60
C LEU A 131 29.26 -12.06 -11.74
N SER A 132 29.81 -11.42 -12.78
CA SER A 132 31.22 -11.56 -13.13
C SER A 132 32.14 -10.89 -12.11
N LEU A 133 33.39 -11.37 -12.02
CA LEU A 133 34.42 -10.73 -11.20
C LEU A 133 34.65 -9.25 -11.56
N GLY A 134 34.48 -8.88 -12.84
CA GLY A 134 34.55 -7.48 -13.27
C GLY A 134 33.45 -6.61 -12.65
N PHE A 135 32.22 -7.14 -12.51
CA PHE A 135 31.14 -6.47 -11.78
C PHE A 135 31.48 -6.31 -10.30
N HIS A 136 32.02 -7.34 -9.65
CA HIS A 136 32.40 -7.29 -8.24
C HIS A 136 33.64 -6.41 -7.94
N GLN A 137 34.53 -6.22 -8.91
CA GLN A 137 35.71 -5.35 -8.79
C GLN A 137 35.37 -3.86 -8.98
N THR A 138 34.42 -3.54 -9.86
CA THR A 138 34.00 -2.16 -10.15
C THR A 138 32.96 -1.65 -9.15
N ARG A 139 32.01 -2.49 -8.74
CA ARG A 139 31.02 -2.15 -7.71
C ARG A 139 31.51 -2.69 -6.37
N ARG A 140 32.08 -1.82 -5.53
CA ARG A 140 32.46 -2.16 -4.15
C ARG A 140 31.34 -2.99 -3.51
N THR A 141 31.66 -4.20 -3.08
CA THR A 141 30.74 -5.18 -2.46
C THR A 141 29.87 -4.60 -1.33
N GLY A 142 30.25 -3.46 -0.75
CA GLY A 142 29.45 -2.71 0.24
C GLY A 142 28.21 -1.98 -0.30
N ALA A 143 28.11 -1.68 -1.59
CA ALA A 143 26.92 -1.02 -2.15
C ALA A 143 25.72 -1.96 -2.22
N LEU A 144 25.94 -3.25 -2.52
CA LEU A 144 24.90 -4.26 -2.63
C LEU A 144 24.25 -4.57 -1.28
N ASN A 145 25.04 -4.62 -0.20
CA ASN A 145 24.54 -4.84 1.17
C ASN A 145 23.67 -3.69 1.70
N ARG A 146 23.68 -2.52 1.04
CA ARG A 146 22.82 -1.38 1.40
C ARG A 146 21.46 -1.39 0.70
N THR A 147 21.28 -2.20 -0.33
CA THR A 147 20.10 -2.13 -1.22
C THR A 147 19.15 -3.32 -1.04
N ILE A 148 19.57 -4.36 -0.32
CA ILE A 148 18.83 -5.60 -0.08
C ILE A 148 18.47 -5.71 1.40
#